data_AF-A0A847YRV0-F1
#
_entry.id   AF-A0A847YRV0-F1
#
_cell.length_a   1.000
_cell.length_b   1.000
_cell.length_c   1.000
_cell.angle_alpha   90.00
_cell.angle_beta   90.00
_cell.angle_gamma   90.00
#
_symmetry.space_group_name_H-M   'P 1'
#
loop_
_entity.id
_entity.type
_entity.pdbx_description
1 polymer ?
#
loop_
_entity_poly.entity_id
_entity_poly.type
_entity_poly.pdbx_seq_one_letter_code
_entity_poly.pdbx_strand_id
1 'polypeptide(L)'
;MSSWRDQILKEFTPKVARLTLVADPDGLLLEELILEGIRERGFELIPFEDHIAFRYAYESKFRSRWDRGEDTDLVVVLHSQASDLGALPYDLLQASRKLSFNLGDIFTNLSYPVVTALDRGDLDALYQAQKRHTPGQLGDNATKGFVLLHVFEIAPELIKQPSDLLRVLLRRPYRGQRIPAILDERFIQLLRQNNAFDDWPLETLIPDR
;
A
#
# COMPACT_ATOMS: atom_id res chain seq x y z
N MET A 1 9.95 14.14 8.09
CA MET A 1 8.50 13.81 8.20
C MET A 1 8.41 12.30 8.22
N SER A 2 7.58 11.72 9.08
CA SER A 2 7.39 10.27 9.09
C SER A 2 6.63 9.83 7.82
N SER A 3 7.16 8.86 7.08
CA SER A 3 6.46 8.16 6.00
C SER A 3 5.65 7.00 6.57
N TRP A 4 4.72 6.46 5.79
CA TRP A 4 4.05 5.21 6.13
C TRP A 4 5.03 4.05 6.24
N ARG A 5 6.13 4.08 5.47
CA ARG A 5 7.22 3.10 5.52
C ARG A 5 7.86 2.98 6.91
N ASP A 6 7.91 4.08 7.67
CA ASP A 6 8.46 4.07 9.03
C ASP A 6 7.65 3.18 9.98
N GLN A 7 6.34 2.98 9.71
CA GLN A 7 5.50 2.07 10.50
C GLN A 7 5.88 0.60 10.28
N ILE A 8 6.43 0.27 9.11
CA ILE A 8 6.92 -1.08 8.79
C ILE A 8 8.35 -1.23 9.32
N LEU A 9 9.22 -0.28 8.97
CA LEU A 9 10.65 -0.33 9.28
C LEU A 9 10.97 -0.35 10.78
N LYS A 10 10.11 0.20 11.64
CA LYS A 10 10.29 0.14 13.11
C LYS A 10 10.20 -1.29 13.66
N GLU A 11 9.47 -2.19 12.98
CA GLU A 11 9.30 -3.57 13.44
C GLU A 11 10.55 -4.42 13.20
N PHE A 12 11.43 -4.00 12.28
CA PHE A 12 12.70 -4.65 11.96
C PHE A 12 13.82 -4.17 12.90
N THR A 13 13.68 -4.48 14.19
CA THR A 13 14.73 -4.25 15.19
C THR A 13 15.64 -5.49 15.27
N PRO A 14 16.96 -5.37 15.05
CA PRO A 14 17.88 -6.51 15.09
C PRO A 14 17.90 -7.22 16.45
N LYS A 15 18.32 -8.50 16.45
CA LYS A 15 18.47 -9.33 17.65
C LYS A 15 17.18 -9.62 18.43
N VAL A 16 16.02 -9.32 17.86
CA VAL A 16 14.72 -9.70 18.45
C VAL A 16 14.41 -11.17 18.16
N ALA A 17 14.62 -11.61 16.92
CA ALA A 17 14.45 -12.99 16.50
C ALA A 17 15.31 -13.26 15.27
N ARG A 18 16.00 -14.42 15.27
CA ARG A 18 16.82 -14.86 14.12
C ARG A 18 16.00 -15.10 12.86
N LEU A 19 14.73 -15.49 13.02
CA LEU A 19 13.79 -15.72 11.92
C LEU A 19 12.52 -14.90 12.14
N THR A 20 12.18 -14.07 11.16
CA THR A 20 10.91 -13.33 11.11
C THR A 20 10.12 -13.73 9.88
N LEU A 21 8.90 -14.22 10.06
CA LEU A 21 7.94 -14.47 8.99
C LEU A 21 7.03 -13.25 8.84
N VAL A 22 6.84 -12.78 7.62
CA VAL A 22 6.04 -11.60 7.33
C VAL A 22 4.95 -11.97 6.33
N ALA A 23 3.68 -11.78 6.71
CA ALA A 23 2.57 -11.78 5.77
C ALA A 23 2.42 -10.39 5.16
N ASP A 24 2.42 -10.32 3.84
CA ASP A 24 2.35 -9.09 3.07
C ASP A 24 1.39 -9.25 1.87
N PRO A 25 0.07 -9.35 2.12
CA PRO A 25 -0.92 -9.53 1.07
C PRO A 25 -0.94 -8.38 0.06
N ASP A 26 -0.49 -7.19 0.47
CA ASP A 26 -0.43 -6.03 -0.38
C ASP A 26 0.95 -5.85 -1.04
N GLY A 27 1.96 -6.69 -0.81
CA GLY A 27 3.28 -6.54 -1.43
C GLY A 27 4.00 -5.22 -1.08
N LEU A 28 3.83 -4.71 0.13
CA LEU A 28 4.49 -3.52 0.67
C LEU A 28 6.00 -3.71 0.77
N LEU A 29 6.47 -4.88 1.17
CA LEU A 29 7.90 -5.18 1.34
C LEU A 29 8.65 -5.32 0.02
N LEU A 30 7.96 -5.33 -1.12
CA LEU A 30 8.59 -5.30 -2.45
C LEU A 30 9.04 -3.89 -2.85
N GLU A 31 8.62 -2.87 -2.11
CA GLU A 31 8.99 -1.51 -2.43
C GLU A 31 10.46 -1.23 -2.10
N GLU A 32 11.18 -0.60 -3.03
CA GLU A 32 12.64 -0.40 -2.95
C GLU A 32 13.07 0.26 -1.63
N LEU A 33 12.43 1.35 -1.22
CA LEU A 33 12.79 2.05 0.02
C LEU A 33 12.57 1.20 1.28
N ILE A 34 11.62 0.26 1.25
CA ILE A 34 11.41 -0.68 2.35
C ILE A 34 12.50 -1.76 2.32
N LEU A 35 12.80 -2.32 1.14
CA LEU A 35 13.87 -3.30 0.96
C LEU A 35 15.22 -2.76 1.42
N GLU A 36 15.58 -1.54 0.98
CA GLU A 36 16.78 -0.83 1.41
C GLU A 36 16.78 -0.62 2.92
N GLY A 37 15.68 -0.09 3.48
CA GLY A 37 15.59 0.15 4.92
C GLY A 37 15.72 -1.14 5.76
N ILE A 38 15.18 -2.26 5.30
CA ILE A 38 15.33 -3.56 5.98
C ILE A 38 16.78 -4.06 5.89
N ARG A 39 17.41 -3.95 4.70
CA ARG A 39 18.82 -4.33 4.49
C ARG A 39 19.80 -3.49 5.32
N GLU A 40 19.58 -2.19 5.42
CA GLU A 40 20.39 -1.28 6.25
C GLU A 40 20.34 -1.65 7.74
N ARG A 41 19.24 -2.26 8.19
CA ARG A 41 19.07 -2.79 9.55
C ARG A 41 19.74 -4.17 9.72
N GLY A 42 20.37 -4.72 8.69
CA GLY A 42 21.12 -5.98 8.75
C GLY A 42 20.27 -7.23 8.51
N PHE A 43 19.03 -7.06 8.02
CA PHE A 43 18.15 -8.18 7.68
C PHE A 43 18.32 -8.59 6.22
N GLU A 44 18.27 -9.90 5.98
CA GLU A 44 18.16 -10.45 4.62
C GLU A 44 16.70 -10.85 4.35
N LEU A 45 16.16 -10.49 3.18
CA LEU A 45 14.81 -10.90 2.77
C LEU A 45 14.87 -12.05 1.77
N ILE A 46 14.02 -13.06 1.97
CA ILE A 46 13.76 -14.11 0.99
C ILE A 46 12.24 -14.20 0.74
N PRO A 47 11.79 -14.07 -0.51
CA PRO A 47 10.39 -14.35 -0.85
C PRO A 47 10.10 -15.85 -0.75
N PHE A 48 8.94 -16.19 -0.21
CA PHE A 48 8.45 -17.55 -0.15
C PHE A 48 7.49 -17.82 -1.31
N GLU A 49 8.03 -18.34 -2.41
CA GLU A 49 7.26 -18.69 -3.61
C GLU A 49 7.28 -20.20 -3.87
N ASP A 50 8.43 -20.84 -3.66
CA ASP A 50 8.63 -22.27 -3.85
C ASP A 50 9.27 -22.89 -2.61
N HIS A 51 8.68 -23.97 -2.11
CA HIS A 51 9.11 -24.63 -0.87
C HIS A 51 10.54 -25.19 -0.98
N ILE A 52 10.93 -25.73 -2.14
CA ILE A 52 12.21 -26.40 -2.34
C ILE A 52 13.32 -25.35 -2.45
N ALA A 53 13.13 -24.34 -3.29
CA ALA A 53 14.06 -23.23 -3.46
C ALA A 53 14.26 -22.47 -2.16
N PHE A 54 13.17 -22.20 -1.44
CA PHE A 54 13.23 -21.58 -0.12
C PHE A 54 14.00 -22.44 0.88
N ARG A 55 13.68 -23.74 1.00
CA ARG A 55 14.36 -24.63 1.95
C ARG A 55 15.85 -24.70 1.66
N TYR A 56 16.23 -24.82 0.38
CA TYR A 56 17.62 -24.80 -0.03
C TYR A 56 18.33 -23.49 0.38
N ALA A 57 17.73 -22.33 0.10
CA ALA A 57 18.30 -21.03 0.48
C ALA A 57 18.44 -20.87 2.01
N TYR A 58 17.40 -21.26 2.76
CA TYR A 58 17.39 -21.23 4.22
C TYR A 58 18.52 -22.10 4.82
N GLU A 59 18.59 -23.37 4.44
CA GLU A 59 19.57 -24.34 4.97
C GLU A 59 21.00 -23.92 4.63
N SER A 60 21.24 -23.54 3.36
CA SER A 60 22.59 -23.22 2.87
C SER A 60 23.12 -21.90 3.42
N LYS A 61 22.30 -20.83 3.43
CA LYS A 61 22.76 -19.48 3.75
C LYS A 61 22.55 -19.05 5.19
N PHE A 62 21.57 -19.60 5.90
CA PHE A 62 21.19 -19.10 7.23
C PHE A 62 21.41 -20.15 8.31
N ARG A 63 20.79 -21.33 8.18
CA ARG A 63 20.93 -22.37 9.20
C ARG A 63 22.39 -22.77 9.41
N SER A 64 23.13 -22.95 8.31
CA SER A 64 24.57 -23.27 8.38
C SER A 64 25.41 -22.21 9.13
N ARG A 65 25.02 -20.93 9.08
CA ARG A 65 25.67 -19.82 9.79
C ARG A 65 25.28 -19.83 11.27
N TRP A 66 24.01 -20.06 11.57
CA TRP A 66 23.51 -20.18 12.95
C TRP A 66 24.13 -21.37 13.69
N ASP A 67 24.35 -22.50 13.01
CA ASP A 67 25.04 -23.67 13.57
C ASP A 67 26.51 -23.36 13.93
N ARG A 68 27.12 -22.36 13.27
CA ARG A 68 28.46 -21.83 13.59
C ARG A 68 28.44 -20.72 14.64
N GLY A 69 27.27 -20.39 15.19
CA GLY A 69 27.11 -19.33 16.19
C GLY A 69 27.12 -17.91 15.62
N GLU A 70 27.01 -17.73 14.31
CA GLU A 70 26.88 -16.40 13.70
C GLU A 70 25.47 -15.84 13.97
N ASP A 71 25.38 -14.58 14.40
CA ASP A 71 24.11 -13.87 14.57
C ASP A 71 23.73 -13.16 13.26
N THR A 72 22.77 -13.74 12.55
CA THR A 72 22.17 -13.17 11.34
C THR A 72 20.66 -13.22 11.47
N ASP A 73 19.98 -12.13 11.09
CA ASP A 73 18.52 -12.03 11.17
C ASP A 73 17.92 -12.19 9.76
N LEU A 74 17.13 -13.25 9.58
CA LEU A 74 16.46 -13.60 8.33
C LEU A 74 14.99 -13.16 8.39
N VAL A 75 14.55 -12.48 7.34
CA VAL A 75 13.14 -12.17 7.06
C VAL A 75 12.65 -13.02 5.91
N VAL A 76 11.56 -13.75 6.13
CA VAL A 76 10.86 -14.51 5.10
C VAL A 76 9.56 -13.79 4.81
N VAL A 77 9.37 -13.39 3.55
CA VAL A 77 8.18 -12.66 3.12
C VAL A 77 7.25 -13.61 2.39
N LEU A 78 6.01 -13.66 2.85
CA LEU A 78 4.92 -14.38 2.20
C LEU A 78 3.98 -13.36 1.56
N HIS A 79 3.83 -13.42 0.23
CA HIS A 79 2.86 -12.65 -0.55
C HIS A 79 1.45 -13.21 -0.39
N SER A 80 1.02 -13.40 0.84
CA SER A 80 -0.19 -14.12 1.19
C SER A 80 -0.78 -13.54 2.46
N GLN A 81 -2.03 -13.90 2.77
CA GLN A 81 -2.64 -13.44 4.00
C GLN A 81 -1.92 -14.05 5.21
N ALA A 82 -2.10 -13.42 6.38
CA ALA A 82 -1.53 -13.93 7.63
C ALA A 82 -2.02 -15.37 7.97
N SER A 83 -3.19 -15.76 7.48
CA SER A 83 -3.72 -17.13 7.59
C SER A 83 -2.83 -18.16 6.87
N ASP A 84 -2.13 -17.75 5.82
CA ASP A 84 -1.35 -18.63 4.95
C ASP A 84 0.07 -18.85 5.48
N LEU A 85 0.47 -18.13 6.54
CA LEU A 85 1.71 -18.40 7.27
C LEU A 85 1.78 -19.86 7.76
N GLY A 86 0.63 -20.53 7.94
CA GLY A 86 0.55 -21.94 8.30
C GLY A 86 1.04 -22.92 7.23
N ALA A 87 1.26 -22.48 5.99
CA ALA A 87 1.79 -23.33 4.91
C ALA A 87 3.30 -23.62 5.06
N LEU A 88 4.01 -22.87 5.91
CA LEU A 88 5.42 -23.08 6.15
C LEU A 88 5.70 -24.36 6.96
N PRO A 89 6.86 -25.01 6.76
CA PRO A 89 7.32 -26.10 7.60
C PRO A 89 7.22 -25.77 9.10
N TYR A 90 6.74 -26.74 9.89
CA TYR A 90 6.42 -26.55 11.32
C TYR A 90 7.63 -26.08 12.15
N ASP A 91 8.83 -26.54 11.82
CA ASP A 91 10.08 -26.16 12.48
C ASP A 91 10.36 -24.65 12.36
N LEU A 92 10.02 -24.06 11.22
CA LEU A 92 10.15 -22.61 11.00
C LEU A 92 9.07 -21.83 11.75
N LEU A 93 7.84 -22.35 11.77
CA LEU A 93 6.72 -21.70 12.42
C LEU A 93 6.91 -21.55 13.93
N GLN A 94 7.51 -22.54 14.58
CA GLN A 94 7.71 -22.55 16.04
C GLN A 94 8.85 -21.63 16.48
N ALA A 95 9.88 -21.48 15.65
CA ALA A 95 11.10 -20.72 15.98
C ALA A 95 11.08 -19.26 15.48
N SER A 96 10.01 -18.84 14.81
CA SER A 96 9.92 -17.53 14.16
C SER A 96 9.08 -16.50 14.92
N ARG A 97 9.50 -15.23 14.85
CA ARG A 97 8.59 -14.09 15.06
C ARG A 97 7.67 -13.95 13.85
N LYS A 98 6.39 -13.65 14.08
CA LYS A 98 5.41 -13.45 13.00
C LYS A 98 4.97 -11.99 12.95
N LEU A 99 4.97 -11.41 11.77
CA LEU A 99 4.48 -10.06 11.46
C LEU A 99 3.49 -10.12 10.31
N SER A 100 2.65 -9.10 10.22
CA SER A 100 1.70 -8.92 9.11
C SER A 100 1.64 -7.43 8.79
N PHE A 101 1.72 -7.09 7.52
CA PHE A 101 1.58 -5.72 7.03
C PHE A 101 0.54 -5.68 5.92
N ASN A 102 -0.44 -4.80 6.05
CA ASN A 102 -1.41 -4.51 5.01
C ASN A 102 -1.75 -3.02 5.03
N LEU A 103 -2.32 -2.53 3.94
CA LEU A 103 -2.71 -1.14 3.77
C LEU A 103 -3.81 -0.74 4.77
N GLY A 104 -4.67 -1.66 5.21
CA GLY A 104 -5.70 -1.39 6.20
C GLY A 104 -5.13 -0.98 7.58
N ASP A 105 -4.05 -1.63 8.01
CA ASP A 105 -3.37 -1.32 9.26
C ASP A 105 -2.60 0.00 9.22
N ILE A 106 -2.18 0.42 8.02
CA ILE A 106 -1.44 1.67 7.78
C ILE A 106 -2.42 2.86 7.62
N PHE A 107 -3.52 2.63 6.91
CA PHE A 107 -4.54 3.61 6.55
C PHE A 107 -5.86 3.37 7.31
N THR A 108 -5.78 3.28 8.64
CA THR A 108 -6.83 2.74 9.52
C THR A 108 -8.20 3.38 9.42
N ASN A 109 -8.28 4.65 9.02
CA ASN A 109 -9.55 5.38 8.94
C ASN A 109 -10.13 5.42 7.52
N LEU A 110 -9.47 4.78 6.56
CA LEU A 110 -9.84 4.78 5.16
C LEU A 110 -10.32 3.38 4.75
N SER A 111 -11.21 3.34 3.75
CA SER A 111 -11.68 2.08 3.18
C SER A 111 -10.56 1.32 2.48
N TYR A 112 -10.26 0.11 2.97
CA TYR A 112 -9.22 -0.76 2.40
C TYR A 112 -9.38 -1.01 0.89
N PRO A 113 -10.57 -1.38 0.35
CA PRO A 113 -10.78 -1.51 -1.09
C PRO A 113 -10.45 -0.26 -1.93
N VAL A 114 -10.60 0.94 -1.35
CA VAL A 114 -10.28 2.18 -2.05
C VAL A 114 -8.78 2.42 -2.04
N VAL A 115 -8.11 2.16 -0.90
CA VAL A 115 -6.66 2.33 -0.77
C VAL A 115 -5.88 1.33 -1.63
N THR A 116 -6.32 0.07 -1.71
CA THR A 116 -5.69 -0.95 -2.56
C THR A 116 -5.79 -0.67 -4.06
N ALA A 117 -6.77 0.14 -4.48
CA ALA A 117 -6.92 0.53 -5.88
C ALA A 117 -5.97 1.66 -6.31
N LEU A 118 -5.28 2.33 -5.38
CA LEU A 118 -4.36 3.41 -5.67
C LEU A 118 -3.01 2.90 -6.17
N ASP A 119 -2.34 3.69 -6.99
CA ASP A 119 -0.96 3.44 -7.35
C ASP A 119 -0.04 3.69 -6.14
N ARG A 120 1.09 2.97 -6.08
CA ARG A 120 2.07 3.11 -4.98
C ARG A 120 2.56 4.54 -4.79
N GLY A 121 2.72 5.27 -5.88
CA GLY A 121 3.15 6.68 -5.86
C GLY A 121 2.17 7.61 -5.14
N ASP A 122 0.91 7.22 -5.01
CA ASP A 122 -0.13 8.04 -4.37
C ASP A 122 -0.20 7.83 -2.85
N LEU A 123 0.37 6.73 -2.33
CA LEU A 123 0.30 6.37 -0.92
C LEU A 123 1.01 7.37 -0.01
N ASP A 124 2.09 7.99 -0.47
CA ASP A 124 2.78 9.03 0.30
C ASP A 124 1.90 10.27 0.47
N ALA A 125 1.25 10.74 -0.60
CA ALA A 125 0.31 11.85 -0.54
C ALA A 125 -0.89 11.51 0.36
N LEU A 126 -1.44 10.29 0.21
CA LEU A 126 -2.53 9.81 1.04
C LEU A 126 -2.16 9.78 2.53
N TYR A 127 -0.96 9.31 2.85
CA TYR A 127 -0.50 9.20 4.23
C TYR A 127 -0.33 10.58 4.89
N GLN A 128 0.23 11.54 4.14
CA GLN A 128 0.31 12.93 4.62
C GLN A 128 -1.08 13.55 4.79
N ALA A 129 -2.00 13.31 3.86
CA ALA A 129 -3.37 13.78 3.96
C ALA A 129 -4.07 13.22 5.21
N GLN A 130 -3.96 11.92 5.46
CA GLN A 130 -4.53 11.26 6.65
C GLN A 130 -3.96 11.89 7.94
N LYS A 131 -2.66 12.13 8.02
CA LYS A 131 -2.05 12.76 9.22
C LYS A 131 -2.47 14.21 9.42
N ARG A 132 -2.63 14.95 8.33
CA ARG A 132 -2.97 16.37 8.37
C ARG A 132 -4.43 16.60 8.73
N HIS A 133 -5.32 15.80 8.14
CA HIS A 133 -6.76 16.00 8.25
C HIS A 133 -7.41 15.11 9.29
N THR A 134 -6.74 14.03 9.71
CA THR A 134 -7.19 13.06 10.72
C THR A 134 -8.68 12.72 10.54
N PRO A 135 -9.05 12.18 9.37
CA PRO A 135 -10.45 11.85 9.12
C PRO A 135 -10.93 10.85 10.18
N GLY A 136 -12.20 10.94 10.58
CA GLY A 136 -12.85 9.84 11.31
C GLY A 136 -12.94 8.59 10.42
N GLN A 137 -13.55 7.52 10.91
CA GLN A 137 -13.72 6.30 10.11
C GLN A 137 -14.57 6.58 8.87
N LEU A 138 -13.97 6.45 7.68
CA LEU A 138 -14.62 6.70 6.41
C LEU A 138 -15.05 5.39 5.75
N GLY A 139 -16.29 5.34 5.26
CA GLY A 139 -16.72 4.31 4.31
C GLY A 139 -16.18 4.56 2.90
N ASP A 140 -16.49 3.70 1.96
CA ASP A 140 -15.96 3.73 0.58
C ASP A 140 -16.19 5.09 -0.11
N ASN A 141 -17.43 5.57 -0.17
CA ASN A 141 -17.75 6.82 -0.86
C ASN A 141 -17.06 8.05 -0.23
N ALA A 142 -16.95 8.08 1.09
CA ALA A 142 -16.27 9.14 1.81
C ALA A 142 -14.75 9.06 1.60
N THR A 143 -14.19 7.85 1.59
CA THR A 143 -12.76 7.62 1.28
C THR A 143 -12.44 8.06 -0.14
N LYS A 144 -13.26 7.69 -1.13
CA LYS A 144 -13.08 8.14 -2.53
C LYS A 144 -13.10 9.66 -2.64
N GLY A 145 -14.03 10.34 -1.94
CA GLY A 145 -14.07 11.80 -1.88
C GLY A 145 -12.83 12.41 -1.22
N PHE A 146 -12.38 11.83 -0.11
CA PHE A 146 -11.17 12.24 0.61
C PHE A 146 -9.93 12.13 -0.29
N VAL A 147 -9.78 11.01 -1.00
CA VAL A 147 -8.67 10.77 -1.92
C VAL A 147 -8.72 11.73 -3.11
N LEU A 148 -9.89 11.90 -3.75
CA LEU A 148 -10.05 12.87 -4.84
C LEU A 148 -9.59 14.26 -4.40
N LEU A 149 -10.00 14.71 -3.21
CA LEU A 149 -9.69 16.04 -2.70
C LEU A 149 -8.22 16.22 -2.29
N HIS A 150 -7.64 15.26 -1.55
CA HIS A 150 -6.36 15.46 -0.89
C HIS A 150 -5.17 14.84 -1.61
N VAL A 151 -5.39 13.87 -2.50
CA VAL A 151 -4.34 13.23 -3.30
C VAL A 151 -4.34 13.78 -4.72
N PHE A 152 -5.51 13.84 -5.35
CA PHE A 152 -5.64 14.30 -6.74
C PHE A 152 -6.02 15.79 -6.87
N GLU A 153 -6.27 16.47 -5.76
CA GLU A 153 -6.71 17.88 -5.68
C GLU A 153 -7.94 18.21 -6.53
N ILE A 154 -8.85 17.24 -6.63
CA ILE A 154 -10.15 17.37 -7.28
C ILE A 154 -11.18 17.60 -6.20
N ALA A 155 -11.80 18.78 -6.21
CA ALA A 155 -12.92 19.14 -5.34
C ALA A 155 -14.21 19.21 -6.17
N PRO A 156 -14.99 18.12 -6.28
CA PRO A 156 -16.19 18.10 -7.14
C PRO A 156 -17.22 19.15 -6.75
N GLU A 157 -17.31 19.48 -5.46
CA GLU A 157 -18.19 20.50 -4.89
C GLU A 157 -17.92 21.93 -5.41
N LEU A 158 -16.71 22.18 -5.92
CA LEU A 158 -16.32 23.47 -6.50
C LEU A 158 -16.61 23.56 -8.02
N ILE A 159 -17.02 22.46 -8.65
CA ILE A 159 -17.27 22.39 -10.09
C ILE A 159 -18.74 22.71 -10.35
N LYS A 160 -19.03 24.00 -10.59
CA LYS A 160 -20.41 24.49 -10.73
C LYS A 160 -20.83 24.70 -12.19
N GLN A 161 -19.86 24.92 -13.08
CA GLN A 161 -20.08 25.20 -14.49
C GLN A 161 -19.03 24.49 -15.38
N PRO A 162 -19.30 24.32 -16.69
CA PRO A 162 -18.37 23.69 -17.63
C PRO A 162 -16.92 24.17 -17.59
N SER A 163 -16.69 25.47 -17.42
CA SER A 163 -15.33 26.03 -17.34
C SER A 163 -14.53 25.50 -16.15
N ASP A 164 -15.20 25.17 -15.05
CA ASP A 164 -14.54 24.62 -13.85
C ASP A 164 -14.10 23.17 -14.12
N LEU A 165 -14.96 22.38 -14.76
CA LEU A 165 -14.64 21.00 -15.14
C LEU A 165 -13.49 20.97 -16.14
N LEU A 166 -13.51 21.84 -17.15
CA LEU A 166 -12.42 21.94 -18.13
C LEU A 166 -11.07 22.25 -17.45
N ARG A 167 -11.05 23.11 -16.44
CA ARG A 167 -9.81 23.39 -15.68
C ARG A 167 -9.29 22.16 -14.96
N VAL A 168 -10.17 21.33 -14.41
CA VAL A 168 -9.78 20.08 -13.75
C VAL A 168 -9.24 19.08 -14.77
N LEU A 169 -9.96 18.87 -15.88
CA LEU A 169 -9.54 17.95 -16.95
C LEU A 169 -8.20 18.36 -17.56
N LEU A 170 -8.01 19.66 -17.82
CA LEU A 170 -6.74 20.15 -18.37
C LEU A 170 -5.57 20.01 -17.40
N ARG A 171 -5.80 19.96 -16.08
CA ARG A 171 -4.71 19.77 -15.09
C ARG A 171 -4.31 18.31 -14.90
N ARG A 172 -5.20 17.36 -15.19
CA ARG A 172 -4.98 15.91 -14.99
C ARG A 172 -3.75 15.38 -15.75
N PRO A 173 -3.60 15.59 -17.07
CA PRO A 173 -2.49 15.00 -17.84
C PRO A 173 -1.09 15.46 -17.37
N TYR A 174 -0.96 16.73 -16.96
CA TYR A 174 0.32 17.31 -16.57
C TYR A 174 0.90 16.72 -15.28
N ARG A 175 0.10 16.00 -14.49
CA ARG A 175 0.56 15.40 -13.22
C ARG A 175 1.14 14.01 -13.39
N GLY A 176 0.94 13.36 -14.55
CA GLY A 176 1.38 11.98 -14.77
C GLY A 176 0.77 10.95 -13.82
N GLN A 177 -0.19 11.35 -12.98
CA GLN A 177 -0.89 10.51 -12.01
C GLN A 177 -2.06 9.80 -12.71
N ARG A 178 -2.13 8.49 -12.55
CA ARG A 178 -3.27 7.71 -13.04
C ARG A 178 -4.33 7.68 -11.95
N ILE A 179 -5.51 8.21 -12.25
CA ILE A 179 -6.65 8.13 -11.35
C ILE A 179 -7.29 6.76 -11.54
N PRO A 180 -7.48 5.96 -10.47
CA PRO A 180 -8.16 4.67 -10.59
C PRO A 180 -9.61 4.84 -11.01
N ALA A 181 -10.12 3.90 -11.81
CA ALA A 181 -11.48 3.94 -12.35
C ALA A 181 -12.56 4.11 -11.27
N ILE A 182 -12.36 3.52 -10.09
CA ILE A 182 -13.29 3.64 -8.96
C ILE A 182 -13.48 5.08 -8.46
N LEU A 183 -12.46 5.94 -8.66
CA LEU A 183 -12.49 7.35 -8.31
C LEU A 183 -13.12 8.18 -9.42
N ASP A 184 -12.86 7.83 -10.68
CA ASP A 184 -13.52 8.44 -11.84
C ASP A 184 -15.03 8.18 -11.82
N GLU A 185 -15.46 6.95 -11.53
CA GLU A 185 -16.87 6.61 -11.33
C GLU A 185 -17.52 7.47 -10.24
N ARG A 186 -16.84 7.61 -9.09
CA ARG A 186 -17.33 8.47 -8.00
C ARG A 186 -17.38 9.93 -8.43
N PHE A 187 -16.39 10.39 -9.18
CA PHE A 187 -16.32 11.75 -9.66
C PHE A 187 -17.46 12.06 -10.64
N ILE A 188 -17.73 11.15 -11.59
CA ILE A 188 -18.89 11.22 -12.50
C ILE A 188 -20.19 11.29 -11.70
N GLN A 189 -20.38 10.39 -10.73
CA GLN A 189 -21.59 10.38 -9.88
C GLN A 189 -21.82 11.71 -9.16
N LEU A 190 -20.75 12.37 -8.71
CA LEU A 190 -20.85 13.68 -8.04
C LEU A 190 -21.19 14.79 -9.04
N LEU A 191 -20.61 14.77 -10.23
CA LEU A 191 -20.91 15.76 -11.29
C LEU A 191 -22.34 15.64 -11.81
N ARG A 192 -22.87 14.41 -11.93
CA ARG A 192 -24.26 14.15 -12.34
C ARG A 192 -25.31 14.66 -11.33
N GLN A 193 -24.91 15.10 -10.14
CA GLN A 193 -25.81 15.78 -9.21
C GLN A 193 -26.03 17.26 -9.58
N ASN A 194 -25.24 17.78 -10.52
CA ASN A 194 -25.36 19.13 -11.05
C ASN A 194 -25.88 19.09 -12.49
N ASN A 195 -27.10 19.59 -12.69
CA ASN A 195 -27.79 19.61 -13.98
C ASN A 195 -27.00 20.35 -15.09
N ALA A 196 -26.00 21.16 -14.74
CA ALA A 196 -25.12 21.82 -15.72
C ALA A 196 -24.33 20.83 -16.59
N PHE A 197 -24.27 19.55 -16.21
CA PHE A 197 -23.52 18.50 -16.90
C PHE A 197 -24.40 17.38 -17.47
N ASP A 198 -25.73 17.54 -17.54
CA ASP A 198 -26.63 16.47 -18.00
C ASP A 198 -26.33 16.02 -19.43
N ASP A 199 -26.09 16.98 -20.34
CA ASP A 199 -25.79 16.69 -21.75
C ASP A 199 -24.30 16.35 -22.01
N TRP A 200 -23.45 16.35 -20.97
CA TRP A 200 -22.03 16.08 -21.14
C TRP A 200 -21.75 14.57 -21.18
N PRO A 201 -20.87 14.09 -22.10
CA PRO A 201 -20.45 12.69 -22.14
C PRO A 201 -19.36 12.41 -21.10
N LEU A 202 -19.69 12.57 -19.82
CA LEU A 202 -18.75 12.46 -18.70
C LEU A 202 -18.04 11.11 -18.64
N GLU A 203 -18.73 10.04 -19.02
CA GLU A 203 -18.25 8.66 -19.04
C GLU A 203 -17.18 8.45 -20.12
N THR A 204 -17.13 9.32 -21.13
CA THR A 204 -16.04 9.36 -22.11
C THR A 204 -14.97 10.34 -21.68
N LEU A 205 -15.33 11.56 -21.27
CA LEU A 205 -14.37 12.64 -21.02
C LEU A 205 -13.47 12.44 -19.80
N ILE A 206 -13.97 11.77 -18.76
CA ILE A 206 -13.25 11.65 -17.48
C ILE A 206 -12.22 10.52 -17.51
N PRO A 207 -12.53 9.33 -18.05
CA PRO A 207 -11.53 8.27 -18.22
C PRO A 207 -10.54 8.52 -19.36
N ASP A 208 -10.92 9.35 -20.34
CA ASP A 208 -10.06 9.66 -21.50
C ASP A 208 -8.87 10.55 -21.08
N ARG A 209 -7.69 10.17 -21.57
CA ARG A 209 -6.38 10.57 -21.03
C ARG A 209 -5.72 11.67 -21.86
#